data_AF-A0A8I6S7H7-F1
#
_entry.id   AF-A0A8I6S7H7-F1
#
_cell.length_a   1.000
_cell.length_b   1.000
_cell.length_c   1.000
_cell.angle_alpha   90.00
_cell.angle_beta   90.00
_cell.angle_gamma   90.00
#
_symmetry.space_group_name_H-M   'P 1'
#
loop_
_entity.id
_entity.type
_entity.pdbx_description
1 polymer ?
#
loop_
_entity_poly.entity_id
_entity_poly.type
_entity_poly.pdbx_seq_one_letter_code
_entity_poly.pdbx_strand_id
1 'polypeptide(L)'
;MAEEESEYESIRRKNLEEFKLEFEKQFGKIEKIPQEEFSVLPIPKKPRKYKNAVVRSSLPCRMSLRNKAERPNLSLDEAENILEHCEYKLNNTRKRRAMPVISLRRIPVPNMKLPEEITESDIKNICYKSAGKKYDTVNGTTCHQCRQKTADTKSICRSPHCNGVRGQFCGFCLLHRYGEDVAIVIKKEDWSCPPCRNICNCSICRTRLGKRPTGILAPLVLSKGYSNVKDFLFEKEPLDSDDEVHSSSDESDFLGFSCSDDESDFEGF
;
A
#
# COMPACT_ATOMS: atom_id res chain seq x y z
N MET A 1 -5.54 -9.37 52.93
CA MET A 1 -4.40 -8.50 52.56
C MET A 1 -4.79 -7.85 51.25
N ALA A 2 -4.96 -6.53 51.22
CA ALA A 2 -5.31 -5.82 49.99
C ALA A 2 -4.06 -5.71 49.12
N GLU A 3 -4.12 -6.21 47.88
CA GLU A 3 -3.05 -6.05 46.90
C GLU A 3 -2.95 -4.57 46.56
N GLU A 4 -1.78 -3.96 46.82
CA GLU A 4 -1.50 -2.59 46.41
C GLU A 4 -1.46 -2.54 44.87
N GLU A 5 -2.41 -1.81 44.27
CA GLU A 5 -2.41 -1.58 42.82
C GLU A 5 -1.10 -0.90 42.41
N SER A 6 -0.44 -1.45 41.38
CA SER A 6 0.77 -0.88 40.79
C SER A 6 0.54 0.59 40.41
N GLU A 7 1.54 1.45 40.67
CA GLU A 7 1.52 2.87 40.28
C GLU A 7 1.12 3.06 38.81
N TYR A 8 1.57 2.15 37.94
CA TYR A 8 1.20 2.13 36.53
C TYR A 8 -0.31 1.93 36.29
N GLU A 9 -0.95 1.04 37.05
CA GLU A 9 -2.39 0.77 36.96
C GLU A 9 -3.20 2.02 37.33
N SER A 10 -2.70 2.77 38.33
CA SER A 10 -3.31 4.03 38.78
C SER A 10 -3.22 5.13 37.71
N ILE A 11 -2.05 5.29 37.07
CA ILE A 11 -1.83 6.24 35.99
C ILE A 11 -2.68 5.86 34.78
N ARG A 12 -2.74 4.58 34.44
CA ARG A 12 -3.56 4.07 33.34
C ARG A 12 -5.05 4.35 33.56
N ARG A 13 -5.57 4.18 34.79
CA ARG A 13 -6.97 4.53 35.12
C ARG A 13 -7.24 6.03 34.96
N LYS A 14 -6.35 6.88 35.48
CA LYS A 14 -6.47 8.35 35.34
C LYS A 14 -6.51 8.77 33.86
N ASN A 15 -5.61 8.25 33.04
CA ASN A 15 -5.57 8.56 31.60
C ASN A 15 -6.84 8.09 30.86
N LEU A 16 -7.39 6.93 31.25
CA LEU A 16 -8.64 6.43 30.66
C LEU A 16 -9.86 7.27 31.06
N GLU A 17 -9.88 7.77 32.30
CA GLU A 17 -10.94 8.65 32.78
C GLU A 17 -10.88 10.03 32.11
N GLU A 18 -9.69 10.61 32.01
CA GLU A 18 -9.45 11.87 31.32
C GLU A 18 -9.90 11.78 29.85
N PHE A 19 -9.50 10.71 29.15
CA PHE A 19 -9.89 10.49 27.76
C PHE A 19 -11.41 10.31 27.60
N LYS A 20 -12.07 9.62 28.54
CA LYS A 20 -13.54 9.47 28.54
C LYS A 20 -14.24 10.82 28.74
N LEU A 21 -13.75 11.64 29.66
CA LEU A 21 -14.32 12.97 29.92
C LEU A 21 -14.14 13.91 28.73
N GLU A 22 -12.96 13.91 28.11
CA GLU A 22 -12.67 14.67 26.90
C GLU A 22 -13.60 14.25 25.75
N PHE A 23 -13.78 12.93 25.57
CA PHE A 23 -14.67 12.37 24.57
C PHE A 23 -16.14 12.75 24.81
N GLU A 24 -16.64 12.62 26.05
CA GLU A 24 -18.00 13.04 26.40
C GLU A 24 -18.22 14.54 26.20
N LYS A 25 -17.22 15.38 26.50
CA LYS A 25 -17.28 16.82 26.28
C LYS A 25 -17.37 17.17 24.79
N GLN A 26 -16.69 16.41 23.94
CA GLN A 26 -16.61 16.71 22.52
C GLN A 26 -17.76 16.09 21.69
N PHE A 27 -18.24 14.91 22.08
CA PHE A 27 -19.22 14.13 21.29
C PHE A 27 -20.54 13.86 22.02
N GLY A 28 -20.66 14.26 23.29
CA GLY A 28 -21.82 13.96 24.13
C GLY A 28 -21.86 12.49 24.58
N LYS A 29 -22.85 12.15 25.43
CA LYS A 29 -23.08 10.76 25.83
C LYS A 29 -23.73 10.00 24.67
N ILE A 30 -23.00 9.04 24.11
CA ILE A 30 -23.55 8.11 23.12
C ILE A 30 -24.44 7.12 23.89
N GLU A 31 -25.75 7.24 23.73
CA GLU A 31 -26.68 6.20 24.21
C GLU A 31 -26.38 4.88 23.49
N LYS A 32 -26.30 3.79 24.26
CA LYS A 32 -26.13 2.46 23.68
C LYS A 32 -27.35 2.17 22.82
N ILE A 33 -27.16 2.11 21.50
CA ILE A 33 -28.19 1.69 20.56
C ILE A 33 -28.67 0.29 21.00
N PRO A 34 -29.98 0.09 21.25
CA PRO A 34 -30.53 -1.21 21.61
C PRO A 34 -30.14 -2.25 20.55
N GLN A 35 -29.58 -3.38 20.98
CA GLN A 35 -29.10 -4.45 20.08
C GLN A 35 -30.23 -5.25 19.41
N GLU A 36 -31.50 -4.86 19.59
CA GLU A 36 -32.65 -5.71 19.30
C GLU A 36 -33.24 -5.55 17.87
N GLU A 37 -32.79 -4.61 17.04
CA GLU A 37 -33.40 -4.39 15.70
C GLU A 37 -32.49 -4.69 14.49
N PHE A 38 -31.44 -5.51 14.64
CA PHE A 38 -30.74 -6.08 13.48
C PHE A 38 -30.62 -7.60 13.59
N SER A 39 -31.78 -8.29 13.50
CA SER A 39 -31.83 -9.72 13.24
C SER A 39 -31.46 -9.99 11.76
N VAL A 40 -30.17 -9.91 11.44
CA VAL A 40 -29.68 -10.48 10.18
C VAL A 40 -29.81 -11.99 10.30
N LEU A 41 -30.78 -12.56 9.58
CA LEU A 41 -30.93 -14.02 9.46
C LEU A 41 -29.57 -14.64 9.12
N PRO A 42 -29.14 -15.72 9.82
CA PRO A 42 -27.86 -16.34 9.55
C PRO A 42 -27.82 -16.87 8.10
N ILE A 43 -27.00 -16.24 7.25
CA ILE A 43 -26.75 -16.76 5.90
C ILE A 43 -26.01 -18.11 6.06
N PRO A 44 -26.54 -19.24 5.55
CA PRO A 44 -25.89 -20.53 5.70
C PRO A 44 -24.53 -20.52 4.99
N LYS A 45 -23.45 -20.63 5.78
CA LYS A 45 -22.09 -20.80 5.26
C LYS A 45 -22.00 -22.19 4.62
N LYS A 46 -22.01 -22.26 3.29
CA LYS A 46 -21.69 -23.52 2.58
C LYS A 46 -20.26 -23.94 2.97
N PRO A 47 -20.02 -25.20 3.41
CA PRO A 47 -18.68 -25.65 3.76
C PRO A 47 -17.80 -25.57 2.51
N ARG A 48 -16.71 -24.80 2.61
CA ARG A 48 -15.68 -24.73 1.56
C ARG A 48 -14.97 -26.08 1.51
N LYS A 49 -15.21 -26.86 0.45
CA LYS A 49 -14.39 -28.04 0.16
C LYS A 49 -13.02 -27.57 -0.30
N TYR A 50 -12.00 -27.69 0.55
CA TYR A 50 -10.61 -27.51 0.16
C TYR A 50 -10.21 -28.71 -0.70
N LYS A 51 -9.83 -28.48 -1.96
CA LYS A 51 -9.07 -29.46 -2.73
C LYS A 51 -7.66 -29.46 -2.15
N ASN A 52 -7.15 -30.62 -1.77
CA ASN A 52 -5.83 -30.80 -1.15
C ASN A 52 -4.78 -30.00 -1.92
N ALA A 53 -4.21 -28.98 -1.27
CA ALA A 53 -3.11 -28.22 -1.82
C ALA A 53 -1.88 -29.12 -1.87
N VAL A 54 -1.30 -29.25 -3.06
CA VAL A 54 0.00 -29.88 -3.27
C VAL A 54 1.02 -29.21 -2.33
N VAL A 55 1.58 -30.01 -1.42
CA VAL A 55 2.62 -29.59 -0.49
C VAL A 55 3.81 -29.05 -1.30
N ARG A 56 4.04 -27.74 -1.23
CA ARG A 56 5.30 -27.13 -1.65
C ARG A 56 5.83 -26.24 -0.54
N SER A 57 7.04 -26.60 -0.11
CA SER A 57 7.91 -25.98 0.89
C SER A 57 7.49 -26.09 2.35
N SER A 58 8.31 -26.82 3.10
CA SER A 58 8.34 -26.98 4.57
C SER A 58 8.84 -25.71 5.27
N LEU A 59 8.24 -24.56 4.95
CA LEU A 59 8.49 -23.31 5.67
C LEU A 59 7.18 -22.88 6.32
N PRO A 60 7.13 -22.71 7.66
CA PRO A 60 5.90 -22.29 8.32
C PRO A 60 5.48 -20.92 7.79
N CYS A 61 4.29 -20.88 7.18
CA CYS A 61 3.63 -19.65 6.77
C CYS A 61 3.42 -18.77 8.00
N ARG A 62 4.06 -17.60 8.03
CA ARG A 62 3.96 -16.60 9.10
C ARG A 62 2.57 -15.95 9.05
N MET A 63 1.53 -16.66 9.49
CA MET A 63 0.21 -16.07 9.73
C MET A 63 0.28 -15.23 11.01
N SER A 64 -0.30 -14.02 10.98
CA SER A 64 -0.31 -13.15 12.15
C SER A 64 -1.17 -13.75 13.26
N LEU A 65 -0.63 -13.80 14.50
CA LEU A 65 -1.34 -14.20 15.72
C LEU A 65 -2.64 -13.39 15.99
N ARG A 66 -2.82 -12.28 15.28
CA ARG A 66 -4.01 -11.43 15.30
C ARG A 66 -5.32 -12.16 14.99
N ASN A 67 -5.29 -13.30 14.29
CA ASN A 67 -6.50 -14.05 13.94
C ASN A 67 -7.02 -14.97 15.05
N LYS A 68 -6.27 -15.15 16.14
CA LYS A 68 -6.68 -16.05 17.24
C LYS A 68 -7.19 -15.33 18.49
N ALA A 69 -7.07 -14.00 18.57
CA ALA A 69 -7.50 -13.18 19.71
C ALA A 69 -7.02 -13.65 21.11
N GLU A 70 -6.08 -14.60 21.19
CA GLU A 70 -5.42 -15.01 22.42
C GLU A 70 -4.09 -14.26 22.54
N ARG A 71 -3.85 -13.64 23.70
CA ARG A 71 -2.51 -13.19 24.07
C ARG A 71 -1.73 -14.44 24.49
N PRO A 72 -0.57 -14.73 23.89
CA PRO A 72 0.28 -15.80 24.40
C PRO A 72 0.74 -15.42 25.82
N ASN A 73 0.52 -16.31 26.79
CA ASN A 73 1.12 -16.21 28.13
C ASN A 73 2.61 -16.54 27.97
N LEU A 74 3.41 -15.53 27.66
CA LEU A 74 4.87 -15.67 27.59
C LEU A 74 5.44 -15.42 28.97
N SER A 75 6.30 -16.31 29.46
CA SER A 75 7.10 -16.02 30.66
C SER A 75 8.06 -14.87 30.39
N LEU A 76 8.60 -14.24 31.45
CA LEU A 76 9.57 -13.15 31.33
C LEU A 76 10.78 -13.58 30.46
N ASP A 77 11.27 -14.80 30.68
CA ASP A 77 12.40 -15.37 29.93
C ASP A 77 12.08 -15.53 28.43
N GLU A 78 10.84 -15.86 28.08
CA GLU A 78 10.41 -15.99 26.68
C GLU A 78 10.24 -14.62 26.02
N ALA A 79 9.84 -13.59 26.77
CA ALA A 79 9.71 -12.22 26.28
C ALA A 79 11.08 -11.59 26.01
N GLU A 80 12.05 -11.81 26.89
CA GLU A 80 13.43 -11.36 26.74
C GLU A 80 14.09 -12.01 25.51
N ASN A 81 13.90 -13.32 25.34
CA ASN A 81 14.41 -14.03 24.17
C ASN A 81 13.83 -13.48 22.85
N ILE A 82 12.53 -13.11 22.83
CA ILE A 82 11.90 -12.49 21.66
C ILE A 82 12.45 -11.10 21.38
N LEU A 83 12.72 -10.30 22.43
CA LEU A 83 13.27 -8.96 22.30
C LEU A 83 14.68 -9.01 21.72
N GLU A 84 15.52 -9.89 22.25
CA GLU A 84 16.88 -10.13 21.77
C GLU A 84 16.89 -10.64 20.31
N HIS A 85 15.97 -11.54 19.96
CA HIS A 85 15.79 -12.00 18.58
C HIS A 85 15.25 -10.90 17.64
N CYS A 86 14.49 -9.94 18.16
CA CYS A 86 14.00 -8.79 17.41
C CYS A 86 15.09 -7.76 17.19
N GLU A 87 15.89 -7.43 18.20
CA GLU A 87 17.06 -6.56 18.07
C GLU A 87 18.10 -7.15 17.13
N TYR A 88 18.39 -8.45 17.24
CA TYR A 88 19.25 -9.14 16.29
C TYR A 88 18.73 -9.02 14.85
N LYS A 89 17.41 -9.14 14.64
CA LYS A 89 16.80 -8.94 13.31
C LYS A 89 16.88 -7.50 12.83
N LEU A 90 16.64 -6.50 13.69
CA LEU A 90 16.75 -5.09 13.33
C LEU A 90 18.19 -4.72 12.95
N ASN A 91 19.16 -5.21 13.71
CA ASN A 91 20.59 -4.99 13.47
C ASN A 91 21.06 -5.67 12.17
N ASN A 92 20.50 -6.85 11.85
CA ASN A 92 20.81 -7.57 10.62
C ASN A 92 20.03 -7.04 9.39
N THR A 93 18.97 -6.24 9.57
CA THR A 93 18.29 -5.56 8.43
C THR A 93 19.13 -4.47 7.78
N ARG A 94 20.08 -3.87 8.52
CA ARG A 94 21.09 -2.94 7.97
C ARG A 94 22.17 -3.65 7.15
N LYS A 95 22.39 -4.95 7.39
CA LYS A 95 23.31 -5.83 6.65
C LYS A 95 22.55 -6.83 5.78
N ARG A 96 21.42 -6.44 5.20
CA ARG A 96 20.87 -7.17 4.05
C ARG A 96 21.95 -7.13 2.97
N ARG A 97 22.71 -8.22 2.85
CA ARG A 97 23.50 -8.54 1.65
C ARG A 97 22.62 -8.14 0.49
N ALA A 98 23.06 -7.15 -0.29
CA ALA A 98 22.40 -6.79 -1.52
C ALA A 98 22.34 -8.09 -2.31
N MET A 99 21.19 -8.77 -2.28
CA MET A 99 20.97 -9.87 -3.20
C MET A 99 21.27 -9.24 -4.55
N PRO A 100 22.11 -9.87 -5.40
CA PRO A 100 22.29 -9.35 -6.73
C PRO A 100 20.88 -9.18 -7.25
N VAL A 101 20.49 -7.94 -7.50
CA VAL A 101 19.25 -7.65 -8.17
C VAL A 101 19.55 -8.26 -9.52
N ILE A 102 19.23 -9.54 -9.71
CA ILE A 102 19.17 -10.14 -11.02
C ILE A 102 18.30 -9.12 -11.72
N SER A 103 18.91 -8.31 -12.59
CA SER A 103 18.19 -7.35 -13.39
C SER A 103 17.21 -8.26 -14.08
N LEU A 104 15.95 -8.25 -13.64
CA LEU A 104 14.89 -8.94 -14.32
C LEU A 104 14.85 -8.17 -15.63
N ARG A 105 15.65 -8.63 -16.60
CA ARG A 105 15.61 -8.21 -17.99
C ARG A 105 14.15 -8.08 -18.27
N ARG A 106 13.71 -6.86 -18.64
CA ARG A 106 12.30 -6.47 -18.85
C ARG A 106 11.54 -7.71 -19.30
N ILE A 107 10.88 -8.43 -18.37
CA ILE A 107 10.20 -9.65 -18.76
C ILE A 107 9.10 -9.14 -19.66
N PRO A 108 9.13 -9.42 -20.97
CA PRO A 108 8.07 -9.00 -21.85
C PRO A 108 6.82 -9.62 -21.25
N VAL A 109 5.86 -8.77 -20.88
CA VAL A 109 4.57 -9.26 -20.41
C VAL A 109 4.06 -10.23 -21.48
N PRO A 110 3.74 -11.49 -21.12
CA PRO A 110 3.29 -12.45 -22.10
C PRO A 110 1.97 -11.92 -22.71
N ASN A 111 1.95 -11.83 -24.04
CA ASN A 111 0.81 -11.43 -24.89
C ASN A 111 0.34 -9.96 -24.77
N MET A 112 1.16 -9.01 -25.23
CA MET A 112 0.64 -7.70 -25.64
C MET A 112 0.01 -7.83 -27.03
N LYS A 113 -1.33 -7.83 -27.10
CA LYS A 113 -2.06 -7.75 -28.38
C LYS A 113 -1.66 -6.49 -29.14
N LEU A 114 -1.44 -6.61 -30.43
CA LEU A 114 -1.24 -5.46 -31.31
C LEU A 114 -2.53 -4.63 -31.40
N PRO A 115 -2.45 -3.31 -31.70
CA PRO A 115 -3.64 -2.49 -31.82
C PRO A 115 -4.61 -2.98 -32.91
N GLU A 116 -4.11 -3.58 -33.97
CA GLU A 116 -4.92 -4.17 -35.04
C GLU A 116 -5.66 -5.45 -34.60
N GLU A 117 -5.12 -6.18 -33.63
CA GLU A 117 -5.69 -7.45 -33.13
C GLU A 117 -6.80 -7.26 -32.09
N ILE A 118 -7.15 -6.01 -31.76
CA ILE A 118 -8.15 -5.70 -30.74
C ILE A 118 -9.53 -5.94 -31.33
N THR A 119 -10.16 -6.98 -30.82
CA THR A 119 -11.52 -7.35 -31.21
C THR A 119 -12.55 -6.46 -30.55
N GLU A 120 -13.75 -6.35 -31.15
CA GLU A 120 -14.88 -5.69 -30.50
C GLU A 120 -15.28 -6.35 -29.16
N SER A 121 -15.05 -7.66 -29.03
CA SER A 121 -15.24 -8.37 -27.76
C SER A 121 -14.31 -7.87 -26.66
N ASP A 122 -13.07 -7.51 -26.99
CA ASP A 122 -12.14 -6.94 -26.02
C ASP A 122 -12.65 -5.60 -25.49
N ILE A 123 -13.24 -4.78 -26.37
CA ILE A 123 -13.82 -3.48 -26.02
C ILE A 123 -15.08 -3.66 -25.16
N LYS A 124 -15.97 -4.59 -25.52
CA LYS A 124 -17.17 -4.90 -24.76
C LYS A 124 -16.87 -5.47 -23.36
N ASN A 125 -15.73 -6.13 -23.18
CA ASN A 125 -15.29 -6.69 -21.91
C ASN A 125 -14.63 -5.65 -20.96
N ILE A 126 -14.58 -4.36 -21.33
CA ILE A 126 -14.06 -3.30 -20.46
C ILE A 126 -15.06 -3.01 -19.33
N CYS A 127 -14.58 -3.00 -18.09
CA CYS A 127 -15.39 -2.65 -16.93
C CYS A 127 -15.19 -1.18 -16.51
N TYR A 128 -16.25 -0.37 -16.68
CA TYR A 128 -16.27 1.04 -16.25
C TYR A 128 -16.82 1.26 -14.85
N LYS A 129 -17.27 0.21 -14.15
CA LYS A 129 -17.80 0.31 -12.79
C LYS A 129 -16.77 -0.19 -11.77
N SER A 130 -16.82 0.35 -10.56
CA SER A 130 -16.01 -0.13 -9.44
C SER A 130 -16.56 -1.46 -8.87
N ALA A 131 -17.88 -1.64 -8.90
CA ALA A 131 -18.60 -2.82 -8.42
C ALA A 131 -18.88 -3.85 -9.53
N GLY A 132 -19.05 -5.12 -9.15
CA GLY A 132 -19.44 -6.20 -10.07
C GLY A 132 -18.31 -6.79 -10.92
N LYS A 133 -17.04 -6.51 -10.57
CA LYS A 133 -15.89 -7.03 -11.33
C LYS A 133 -15.72 -8.54 -11.12
N LYS A 134 -15.45 -9.26 -12.22
CA LYS A 134 -15.11 -10.69 -12.19
C LYS A 134 -13.62 -10.87 -11.86
N TYR A 135 -13.34 -11.38 -10.67
CA TYR A 135 -11.99 -11.67 -10.20
C TYR A 135 -11.49 -12.99 -10.77
N ASP A 136 -10.24 -13.02 -11.23
CA ASP A 136 -9.58 -14.23 -11.70
C ASP A 136 -8.12 -14.21 -11.24
N THR A 137 -7.77 -15.14 -10.35
CA THR A 137 -6.42 -15.22 -9.78
C THR A 137 -5.41 -15.84 -10.74
N VAL A 138 -5.84 -16.63 -11.72
CA VAL A 138 -4.96 -17.36 -12.63
C VAL A 138 -4.78 -16.55 -13.91
N ASN A 139 -5.86 -16.30 -14.67
CA ASN A 139 -5.79 -15.67 -15.99
C ASN A 139 -6.06 -14.16 -15.95
N GLY A 140 -6.53 -13.63 -14.82
CA GLY A 140 -6.81 -12.20 -14.69
C GLY A 140 -5.54 -11.35 -14.76
N THR A 141 -5.67 -10.14 -15.29
CA THR A 141 -4.62 -9.12 -15.29
C THR A 141 -4.80 -8.16 -14.11
N THR A 142 -3.70 -7.60 -13.60
CA THR A 142 -3.74 -6.69 -12.44
C THR A 142 -3.83 -5.24 -12.88
N CYS A 143 -4.75 -4.48 -12.29
CA CYS A 143 -4.81 -3.03 -12.50
C CYS A 143 -3.75 -2.34 -11.63
N HIS A 144 -2.94 -1.44 -12.20
CA HIS A 144 -1.93 -0.67 -11.47
C HIS A 144 -2.53 0.15 -10.33
N GLN A 145 -3.72 0.73 -10.55
CA GLN A 145 -4.32 1.68 -9.64
C GLN A 145 -5.07 1.03 -8.47
N CYS A 146 -6.00 0.12 -8.75
CA CYS A 146 -6.78 -0.56 -7.71
C CYS A 146 -6.16 -1.89 -7.25
N ARG A 147 -5.09 -2.36 -7.91
CA ARG A 147 -4.37 -3.61 -7.60
C ARG A 147 -5.25 -4.87 -7.62
N GLN A 148 -6.43 -4.80 -8.22
CA GLN A 148 -7.35 -5.92 -8.38
C GLN A 148 -6.94 -6.76 -9.61
N LYS A 149 -6.97 -8.09 -9.46
CA LYS A 149 -6.74 -9.06 -10.56
C LYS A 149 -8.09 -9.54 -11.09
N THR A 150 -8.42 -9.10 -12.29
CA THR A 150 -9.77 -9.24 -12.87
C THR A 150 -9.68 -9.67 -14.33
N ALA A 151 -10.74 -10.29 -14.84
CA ALA A 151 -10.83 -10.81 -16.21
C ALA A 151 -11.25 -9.74 -17.25
N ASP A 152 -11.52 -8.52 -16.82
CA ASP A 152 -11.83 -7.39 -17.69
C ASP A 152 -10.61 -6.97 -18.53
N THR A 153 -10.90 -6.45 -19.72
CA THR A 153 -9.88 -5.88 -20.61
C THR A 153 -9.31 -4.61 -19.99
N LYS A 154 -7.99 -4.47 -20.02
CA LYS A 154 -7.24 -3.34 -19.44
C LYS A 154 -6.39 -2.66 -20.51
N SER A 155 -5.95 -1.44 -20.22
CA SER A 155 -5.05 -0.70 -21.09
C SER A 155 -3.71 -1.45 -21.32
N ILE A 156 -3.10 -1.21 -22.48
CA ILE A 156 -1.81 -1.80 -22.85
C ILE A 156 -0.86 -0.65 -23.17
N CYS A 157 0.22 -0.52 -22.39
CA CYS A 157 1.23 0.53 -22.61
C CYS A 157 2.25 0.08 -23.64
N ARG A 158 2.50 0.91 -24.65
CA ARG A 158 3.42 0.60 -25.76
C ARG A 158 4.76 1.33 -25.66
N SER A 159 4.99 2.10 -24.60
CA SER A 159 6.28 2.75 -24.35
C SER A 159 7.41 1.71 -24.20
N PRO A 160 8.57 1.91 -24.84
CA PRO A 160 9.69 0.96 -24.79
C PRO A 160 10.26 0.78 -23.37
N HIS A 161 10.06 1.76 -22.49
CA HIS A 161 10.55 1.75 -21.11
C HIS A 161 9.51 1.19 -20.11
N CYS A 162 8.36 0.70 -20.60
CA CYS A 162 7.32 0.18 -19.73
C CYS A 162 7.66 -1.21 -19.19
N ASN A 163 7.44 -1.42 -17.90
CA ASN A 163 7.55 -2.75 -17.27
C ASN A 163 6.28 -3.60 -17.46
N GLY A 164 5.54 -3.41 -18.56
CA GLY A 164 4.32 -4.15 -18.94
C GLY A 164 3.16 -4.03 -17.94
N VAL A 165 3.24 -4.76 -16.82
CA VAL A 165 2.25 -4.82 -15.73
C VAL A 165 1.95 -3.45 -15.14
N ARG A 166 2.97 -2.56 -15.06
CA ARG A 166 2.78 -1.19 -14.57
C ARG A 166 1.87 -0.35 -15.48
N GLY A 167 1.74 -0.73 -16.76
CA GLY A 167 0.96 -0.01 -17.75
C GLY A 167 -0.51 -0.42 -17.86
N GLN A 168 -0.96 -1.40 -17.06
CA GLN A 168 -2.33 -1.93 -17.13
C GLN A 168 -3.29 -1.19 -16.19
N PHE A 169 -4.33 -0.58 -16.76
CA PHE A 169 -5.40 0.11 -16.02
C PHE A 169 -6.75 -0.44 -16.45
N CYS A 170 -7.65 -0.70 -15.49
CA CYS A 170 -9.04 -1.00 -15.79
C CYS A 170 -9.80 0.27 -16.24
N GLY A 171 -10.90 0.08 -16.97
CA GLY A 171 -11.75 1.16 -17.50
C GLY A 171 -12.11 2.21 -16.46
N PHE A 172 -12.64 1.76 -15.30
CA PHE A 172 -13.00 2.67 -14.21
C PHE A 172 -11.83 3.55 -13.74
N CYS A 173 -10.66 2.97 -13.51
CA CYS A 173 -9.53 3.72 -12.95
C CYS A 173 -8.90 4.67 -13.95
N LEU A 174 -8.78 4.28 -15.23
CA LEU A 174 -8.19 5.14 -16.23
C LEU A 174 -9.09 6.36 -16.50
N LEU A 175 -10.39 6.12 -16.64
CA LEU A 175 -11.39 7.15 -16.90
C LEU A 175 -11.46 8.15 -15.74
N HIS A 176 -11.73 7.70 -14.52
CA HIS A 176 -11.99 8.63 -13.40
C HIS A 176 -10.71 9.24 -12.82
N ARG A 177 -9.54 8.61 -12.95
CA ARG A 177 -8.29 9.20 -12.42
C ARG A 177 -7.52 10.04 -13.42
N TYR A 178 -7.64 9.77 -14.71
CA TYR A 178 -6.82 10.41 -15.75
C TYR A 178 -7.62 10.99 -16.93
N GLY A 179 -8.94 10.75 -17.00
CA GLY A 179 -9.78 11.24 -18.09
C GLY A 179 -9.59 10.48 -19.42
N GLU A 180 -8.92 9.33 -19.40
CA GLU A 180 -8.61 8.57 -20.61
C GLU A 180 -9.49 7.30 -20.71
N ASP A 181 -10.03 7.03 -21.90
CA ASP A 181 -10.86 5.85 -22.15
C ASP A 181 -10.03 4.65 -22.63
N VAL A 182 -10.20 3.52 -21.95
CA VAL A 182 -9.57 2.24 -22.29
C VAL A 182 -9.92 1.79 -23.72
N ALA A 183 -11.15 2.00 -24.18
CA ALA A 183 -11.57 1.60 -25.54
C ALA A 183 -10.77 2.32 -26.63
N ILE A 184 -10.38 3.57 -26.38
CA ILE A 184 -9.62 4.42 -27.31
C ILE A 184 -8.13 4.10 -27.20
N VAL A 185 -7.58 4.08 -25.98
CA VAL A 185 -6.12 3.95 -25.77
C VAL A 185 -5.58 2.59 -26.16
N ILE A 186 -6.36 1.50 -26.04
CA ILE A 186 -5.87 0.18 -26.45
C ILE A 186 -5.63 0.19 -27.97
N LYS A 187 -6.39 0.93 -28.78
CA LYS A 187 -6.15 1.05 -30.24
C LYS A 187 -4.99 1.96 -30.64
N LYS A 188 -4.48 2.79 -29.73
CA LYS A 188 -3.42 3.77 -30.04
C LYS A 188 -2.02 3.16 -29.91
N GLU A 189 -1.26 3.16 -31.00
CA GLU A 189 0.11 2.64 -31.06
C GLU A 189 1.11 3.42 -30.19
N ASP A 190 0.91 4.72 -30.10
CA ASP A 190 1.76 5.68 -29.38
C ASP A 190 1.39 5.83 -27.90
N TRP A 191 0.38 5.09 -27.42
CA TRP A 191 -0.11 5.30 -26.07
C TRP A 191 0.88 4.85 -24.99
N SER A 192 1.20 5.78 -24.10
CA SER A 192 2.08 5.60 -22.95
C SER A 192 1.28 5.71 -21.66
N CYS A 193 1.47 4.79 -20.72
CA CYS A 193 0.67 4.81 -19.50
C CYS A 193 1.04 5.97 -18.55
N PRO A 194 0.15 6.35 -17.62
CA PRO A 194 0.42 7.42 -16.65
C PRO A 194 1.75 7.26 -15.88
N PRO A 195 2.19 6.06 -15.48
CA PRO A 195 3.51 5.86 -14.88
C PRO A 195 4.69 6.14 -15.82
N CYS A 196 4.57 5.84 -17.12
CA CYS A 196 5.61 6.13 -18.10
C CYS A 196 5.68 7.63 -18.43
N ARG A 197 4.54 8.33 -18.35
CA ARG A 197 4.44 9.79 -18.51
C ARG A 197 4.76 10.57 -17.22
N ASN A 198 5.09 9.90 -16.12
CA ASN A 198 5.30 10.49 -14.78
C ASN A 198 4.12 11.30 -14.21
N ILE A 199 2.91 11.12 -14.75
CA ILE A 199 1.68 11.78 -14.25
C ILE A 199 0.85 10.89 -13.32
N CYS A 200 1.35 9.69 -12.97
CA CYS A 200 0.61 8.74 -12.14
C CYS A 200 0.38 9.30 -10.73
N ASN A 201 -0.88 9.47 -10.36
CA ASN A 201 -1.31 10.01 -9.07
C ASN A 201 -1.54 8.92 -8.00
N CYS A 202 -0.90 7.75 -8.12
CA CYS A 202 -0.94 6.74 -7.05
C CYS A 202 0.15 7.01 -6.01
N SER A 203 -0.08 6.62 -4.75
CA SER A 203 0.86 6.89 -3.64
C SER A 203 2.27 6.36 -3.94
N ILE A 204 2.38 5.13 -4.44
CA ILE A 204 3.69 4.53 -4.77
C ILE A 204 4.44 5.33 -5.83
N CYS A 205 3.76 5.74 -6.92
CA CYS A 205 4.41 6.50 -7.98
C CYS A 205 4.81 7.89 -7.53
N ARG A 206 3.97 8.57 -6.75
CA ARG A 206 4.27 9.90 -6.21
C ARG A 206 5.44 9.87 -5.23
N THR A 207 5.46 8.92 -4.29
CA THR A 207 6.60 8.77 -3.37
C THR A 207 7.90 8.47 -4.13
N ARG A 208 7.85 7.66 -5.20
CA ARG A 208 9.02 7.42 -6.05
C ARG A 208 9.52 8.68 -6.77
N LEU A 209 8.63 9.63 -7.05
CA LEU A 209 8.94 10.93 -7.63
C LEU A 209 9.26 12.01 -6.57
N GLY A 210 9.40 11.64 -5.29
CA GLY A 210 9.61 12.59 -4.19
C GLY A 210 8.38 13.42 -3.79
N LYS A 211 7.22 13.19 -4.41
CA LYS A 211 5.98 13.94 -4.14
C LYS A 211 5.17 13.33 -3.00
N ARG A 212 4.45 14.18 -2.24
CA ARG A 212 3.51 13.72 -1.20
C ARG A 212 2.40 12.85 -1.80
N PRO A 213 2.00 11.73 -1.16
CA PRO A 213 0.94 10.87 -1.67
C PRO A 213 -0.43 11.57 -1.64
N THR A 214 -1.27 11.34 -2.66
CA THR A 214 -2.56 12.03 -2.82
C THR A 214 -3.69 11.55 -1.92
N GLY A 215 -3.60 10.34 -1.36
CA GLY A 215 -4.73 9.73 -0.64
C GLY A 215 -5.94 9.42 -1.54
N ILE A 216 -7.13 9.30 -0.91
CA ILE A 216 -8.41 9.02 -1.56
C ILE A 216 -9.02 10.35 -2.04
N LEU A 217 -8.82 10.69 -3.32
CA LEU A 217 -9.31 11.96 -3.89
C LEU A 217 -10.64 11.86 -4.63
N ALA A 218 -11.07 10.67 -5.05
CA ALA A 218 -12.22 10.54 -5.95
C ALA A 218 -13.51 11.22 -5.42
N PRO A 219 -13.95 11.03 -4.17
CA PRO A 219 -15.17 11.68 -3.68
C PRO A 219 -15.09 13.21 -3.68
N LEU A 220 -13.93 13.75 -3.32
CA LEU A 220 -13.68 15.19 -3.25
C LEU A 220 -13.60 15.83 -4.64
N VAL A 221 -13.09 15.10 -5.62
CA VAL A 221 -13.02 15.54 -7.03
C VAL A 221 -14.42 15.64 -7.62
N LEU A 222 -15.25 14.61 -7.38
CA LEU A 222 -16.64 14.62 -7.83
C LEU A 222 -17.46 15.74 -7.18
N SER A 223 -17.30 15.98 -5.86
CA SER A 223 -18.05 17.04 -5.18
C SER A 223 -17.69 18.44 -5.67
N LYS A 224 -16.48 18.61 -6.23
CA LYS A 224 -16.02 19.87 -6.83
C LYS A 224 -16.36 20.01 -8.32
N GLY A 225 -17.02 19.02 -8.92
CA GLY A 225 -17.47 19.08 -10.33
C GLY A 225 -16.42 18.72 -11.38
N TYR A 226 -15.27 18.17 -10.98
CA TYR A 226 -14.26 17.70 -11.93
C TYR A 226 -14.61 16.30 -12.45
N SER A 227 -14.34 16.08 -13.73
CA SER A 227 -14.55 14.77 -14.36
C SER A 227 -13.49 13.73 -13.93
N ASN A 228 -12.27 14.19 -13.62
CA ASN A 228 -11.17 13.31 -13.27
C ASN A 228 -10.19 13.92 -12.26
N VAL A 229 -9.43 13.05 -11.59
CA VAL A 229 -8.50 13.43 -10.51
C VAL A 229 -7.26 14.16 -11.05
N LYS A 230 -6.81 13.86 -12.27
CA LYS A 230 -5.62 14.47 -12.86
C LYS A 230 -5.83 15.97 -13.06
N ASP A 231 -6.96 16.36 -13.64
CA ASP A 231 -7.28 17.76 -13.92
C ASP A 231 -7.46 18.55 -12.62
N PHE A 232 -8.11 17.95 -11.63
CA PHE A 232 -8.20 18.54 -10.28
C PHE A 232 -6.82 18.79 -9.65
N LEU A 233 -5.87 17.87 -9.82
CA LEU A 233 -4.51 18.04 -9.29
C LEU A 233 -3.72 19.10 -10.06
N PHE A 234 -3.89 19.18 -11.38
CA PHE A 234 -3.21 20.16 -12.21
C PHE A 234 -3.60 21.61 -11.84
N GLU A 235 -4.86 21.84 -11.43
CA GLU A 235 -5.28 23.17 -10.96
C GLU A 235 -4.80 23.49 -9.54
N LYS A 236 -4.60 22.48 -8.68
CA LYS A 236 -4.27 22.66 -7.26
C LYS A 236 -2.78 22.62 -6.93
N GLU A 237 -1.98 21.96 -7.75
CA GLU A 237 -0.53 22.02 -7.66
C GLU A 237 -0.10 23.20 -8.57
N PRO A 238 0.25 24.38 -8.03
CA PRO A 238 0.90 25.40 -8.83
C PRO A 238 2.14 24.78 -9.46
N LEU A 239 2.38 25.08 -10.74
CA LEU A 239 3.65 24.76 -11.38
C LEU A 239 4.73 25.42 -10.53
N ASP A 240 5.50 24.62 -9.79
CA ASP A 240 6.78 25.06 -9.29
C ASP A 240 7.56 25.48 -10.55
N SER A 241 7.66 26.80 -10.73
CA SER A 241 8.47 27.45 -11.76
C SER A 241 9.86 26.86 -11.73
N ASP A 242 10.41 26.61 -12.91
CA ASP A 242 11.74 26.06 -13.18
C ASP A 242 12.75 26.44 -12.07
N ASP A 243 13.23 25.43 -11.33
CA ASP A 243 14.45 25.57 -10.54
C ASP A 243 15.61 25.74 -11.53
N GLU A 244 15.80 26.99 -11.92
CA GLU A 244 17.02 27.53 -12.52
C GLU A 244 18.24 26.99 -11.77
N VAL A 245 19.19 26.55 -12.58
CA VAL A 245 20.50 26.11 -12.17
C VAL A 245 21.18 27.22 -11.38
N HIS A 246 21.36 27.04 -10.07
CA HIS A 246 22.49 27.64 -9.40
C HIS A 246 23.60 26.61 -9.21
N SER A 247 24.45 26.52 -10.25
CA SER A 247 25.84 26.15 -10.06
C SER A 247 26.51 27.26 -9.25
N SER A 248 26.58 27.09 -7.94
CA SER A 248 27.61 27.72 -7.13
C SER A 248 28.42 26.60 -6.50
N SER A 249 29.57 26.34 -7.11
CA SER A 249 30.69 25.67 -6.48
C SER A 249 30.97 26.40 -5.18
N ASP A 250 30.71 25.78 -4.04
CA ASP A 250 31.42 26.10 -2.80
C ASP A 250 31.62 24.80 -2.03
N GLU A 251 32.89 24.39 -2.08
CA GLU A 251 33.56 23.45 -1.21
C GLU A 251 33.41 23.82 0.27
N SER A 252 33.73 22.85 1.15
CA SER A 252 33.88 22.94 2.61
C SER A 252 32.59 22.93 3.46
N ASP A 253 32.24 21.76 3.99
CA ASP A 253 32.56 21.42 5.39
C ASP A 253 32.09 20.00 5.75
N PHE A 254 33.01 19.07 5.52
CA PHE A 254 33.01 17.72 6.08
C PHE A 254 33.61 17.79 7.49
N LEU A 255 32.74 17.90 8.51
CA LEU A 255 33.06 17.54 9.89
C LEU A 255 32.10 16.39 10.24
N GLY A 256 32.53 15.12 10.29
CA GLY A 256 33.70 14.63 10.99
C GLY A 256 33.31 14.22 12.42
N PHE A 257 32.26 13.41 12.60
CA PHE A 257 31.92 12.86 13.91
C PHE A 257 32.71 11.56 14.11
N SER A 258 33.93 11.69 14.61
CA SER A 258 34.75 10.59 15.13
C SER A 258 34.14 10.08 16.43
N CYS A 259 33.70 8.82 16.46
CA CYS A 259 33.50 8.12 17.73
C CYS A 259 34.88 7.63 18.19
N SER A 260 35.37 8.22 19.28
CA SER A 260 36.57 7.75 19.97
C SER A 260 36.24 6.48 20.75
N ASP A 261 37.06 5.45 20.53
CA ASP A 261 37.13 4.26 21.38
C ASP A 261 37.85 4.64 22.68
N ASP A 262 37.14 4.61 23.82
CA ASP A 262 37.76 4.66 25.14
C ASP A 262 37.93 3.21 25.66
N GLU A 263 39.11 2.65 25.41
CA GLU A 263 39.67 1.59 26.24
C GLU A 263 40.34 2.23 27.46
N SER A 264 39.94 1.82 28.66
CA SER A 264 40.82 1.90 29.83
C SER A 264 40.58 0.70 30.74
N ASP A 265 41.54 -0.21 30.69
CA ASP A 265 41.83 -1.25 31.68
C ASP A 265 42.24 -0.67 33.04
N PHE A 266 42.33 -1.57 34.05
CA PHE A 266 43.10 -1.51 35.31
C PHE A 266 42.29 -1.07 36.56
N GLU A 267 42.22 -1.74 37.73
CA GLU A 267 42.96 -2.79 38.47
C GLU A 267 41.91 -3.63 39.27
N GLY A 268 42.10 -4.88 39.72
CA GLY A 268 43.26 -5.45 40.39
C GLY A 268 43.21 -5.25 41.92
N PHE A 269 42.32 -5.95 42.63
CA PHE A 269 42.59 -6.59 43.95
C PHE A 269 41.47 -7.56 44.33
#